data_AF-A0A1I3RK58-F1
#
_entry.id   AF-A0A1I3RK58-F1
#
_cell.length_a   1.000
_cell.length_b   1.000
_cell.length_c   1.000
_cell.angle_alpha   90.00
_cell.angle_beta   90.00
_cell.angle_gamma   90.00
#
_symmetry.space_group_name_H-M   'P 1'
#
loop_
_entity.id
_entity.type
_entity.pdbx_description
1 polymer ?
#
loop_
_entity_poly.entity_id
_entity_poly.type
_entity_poly.pdbx_seq_one_letter_code
_entity_poly.pdbx_strand_id
1 'polypeptide(L)'
;MPFCHYGLAAFGHFVLDGLLQIYLNHRALTSGEAILVHWPFEEAWMSDLIAQLDLPRTARRVLRKDAALLETARLSSALAGHGVYFPAAYSLKFFDWLRERLVGTRTVPTSFKRLYIRRRAGGRRPVHDQDQLEGFLRGRGFEILDPHAESVSRQAQRIAGADLLLSSWGSGLALAPLLGGARRVLELTPETVTDVWFSRQAAVNGLRYTPIIHPSTDGSIRPNLPAIDQALGRLA
;
A
#
# COMPACT_ATOMS: atom_id res chain seq x y z
N MET A 1 11.56 -10.29 -17.89
CA MET A 1 11.08 -9.05 -17.24
C MET A 1 11.80 -8.93 -15.90
N PRO A 2 12.76 -8.01 -15.75
CA PRO A 2 13.44 -7.82 -14.48
C PRO A 2 12.54 -7.10 -13.47
N PHE A 3 12.56 -7.56 -12.24
CA PHE A 3 11.87 -6.97 -11.09
C PHE A 3 12.91 -6.23 -10.25
N CYS A 4 13.24 -5.02 -10.69
CA CYS A 4 14.32 -4.22 -10.12
C CYS A 4 13.89 -2.74 -10.07
N HIS A 5 13.26 -2.35 -8.98
CA HIS A 5 12.97 -0.95 -8.67
C HIS A 5 13.78 -0.57 -7.41
N TYR A 6 14.42 0.60 -7.42
CA TYR A 6 15.34 1.02 -6.34
C TYR A 6 14.69 1.02 -4.95
N GLY A 7 13.38 1.29 -4.91
CA GLY A 7 12.56 1.29 -3.70
C GLY A 7 11.87 -0.03 -3.36
N LEU A 8 12.16 -1.18 -4.01
CA LEU A 8 11.41 -2.44 -3.78
C LEU A 8 11.39 -2.92 -2.33
N ALA A 9 12.39 -2.57 -1.52
CA ALA A 9 12.39 -2.86 -0.09
C ALA A 9 11.26 -2.12 0.67
N ALA A 10 10.78 -0.99 0.14
CA ALA A 10 9.66 -0.27 0.70
C ALA A 10 8.34 -0.87 0.21
N PHE A 11 7.48 -1.27 1.16
CA PHE A 11 6.17 -1.85 0.88
C PHE A 11 5.34 -1.06 -0.15
N GLY A 12 5.34 0.27 -0.07
CA GLY A 12 4.60 1.14 -1.01
C GLY A 12 5.06 0.97 -2.45
N HIS A 13 6.36 1.05 -2.72
CA HIS A 13 6.92 0.84 -4.06
C HIS A 13 6.77 -0.62 -4.51
N PHE A 14 6.91 -1.59 -3.59
CA PHE A 14 6.71 -2.99 -3.94
C PHE A 14 5.31 -3.22 -4.48
N VAL A 15 4.28 -2.69 -3.82
CA VAL A 15 2.87 -2.80 -4.25
C VAL A 15 2.60 -1.93 -5.48
N LEU A 16 2.89 -0.63 -5.41
CA LEU A 16 2.42 0.34 -6.40
C LEU A 16 3.23 0.32 -7.70
N ASP A 17 4.51 -0.06 -7.65
CA ASP A 17 5.38 -0.11 -8.83
C ASP A 17 5.74 -1.54 -9.22
N GLY A 18 6.18 -2.34 -8.23
CA GLY A 18 6.57 -3.74 -8.44
C GLY A 18 5.39 -4.60 -8.90
N LEU A 19 4.36 -4.75 -8.08
CA LEU A 19 3.20 -5.57 -8.43
C LEU A 19 2.46 -5.02 -9.65
N LEU A 20 2.45 -3.70 -9.84
CA LEU A 20 1.91 -3.09 -11.06
C LEU A 20 2.65 -3.57 -12.31
N GLN A 21 3.99 -3.67 -12.28
CA GLN A 21 4.75 -4.22 -13.40
C GLN A 21 4.35 -5.67 -13.71
N ILE A 22 4.13 -6.48 -12.68
CA ILE A 22 3.65 -7.87 -12.83
C ILE A 22 2.26 -7.87 -13.46
N TYR A 23 1.34 -7.05 -12.98
CA TYR A 23 0.00 -6.89 -13.54
C TYR A 23 0.05 -6.53 -15.03
N LEU A 24 0.82 -5.51 -15.41
CA LEU A 24 0.96 -5.05 -16.79
C LEU A 24 1.54 -6.13 -17.73
N ASN A 25 2.32 -7.07 -17.19
CA ASN A 25 2.94 -8.16 -17.95
C ASN A 25 2.31 -9.52 -17.65
N HIS A 26 1.20 -9.57 -16.94
CA HIS A 26 0.64 -10.81 -16.40
C HIS A 26 0.39 -11.83 -17.52
N ARG A 27 -0.22 -11.40 -18.63
CA ARG A 27 -0.45 -12.25 -19.81
C ARG A 27 0.85 -12.90 -20.31
N ALA A 28 1.90 -12.11 -20.53
CA ALA A 28 3.18 -12.61 -21.04
C ALA A 28 3.87 -13.55 -20.04
N LEU A 29 3.74 -13.29 -18.74
CA LEU A 29 4.25 -14.17 -17.69
C LEU A 29 3.48 -15.51 -17.69
N THR A 30 2.15 -15.47 -17.79
CA THR A 30 1.32 -16.69 -17.77
C THR A 30 1.38 -17.51 -19.05
N SER A 31 1.61 -16.88 -20.22
CA SER A 31 1.75 -17.58 -21.51
C SER A 31 3.15 -18.15 -21.75
N GLY A 32 4.12 -17.81 -20.91
CA GLY A 32 5.53 -18.21 -21.08
C GLY A 32 6.33 -17.34 -22.06
N GLU A 33 5.74 -16.27 -22.60
CA GLU A 33 6.46 -15.28 -23.43
C GLU A 33 7.52 -14.48 -22.65
N ALA A 34 7.36 -14.38 -21.33
CA ALA A 34 8.29 -13.69 -20.45
C ALA A 34 8.46 -14.45 -19.13
N ILE A 35 9.62 -14.27 -18.52
CA ILE A 35 9.93 -14.77 -17.17
C ILE A 35 10.19 -13.57 -16.27
N LEU A 36 9.58 -13.54 -15.08
CA LEU A 36 9.90 -12.62 -13.99
C LEU A 36 11.28 -12.99 -13.43
N VAL A 37 12.23 -12.09 -13.54
CA VAL A 37 13.60 -12.28 -13.06
C VAL A 37 13.85 -11.37 -11.88
N HIS A 38 14.28 -11.91 -10.75
CA HIS A 38 14.49 -11.12 -9.52
C HIS A 38 15.54 -11.77 -8.60
N TRP A 39 16.01 -11.03 -7.60
CA TRP A 39 16.91 -11.54 -6.55
C TRP A 39 16.14 -12.04 -5.33
N PRO A 40 16.75 -12.83 -4.43
CA PRO A 40 16.08 -13.27 -3.22
C PRO A 40 15.43 -12.08 -2.51
N PHE A 41 14.16 -12.23 -2.15
CA PHE A 41 13.47 -11.18 -1.41
C PHE A 41 14.01 -11.11 0.01
N GLU A 42 14.22 -9.90 0.50
CA GLU A 42 14.76 -9.64 1.84
C GLU A 42 13.74 -9.94 2.94
N GLU A 43 12.45 -9.84 2.61
CA GLU A 43 11.36 -9.95 3.57
C GLU A 43 10.35 -11.03 3.13
N ALA A 44 9.82 -11.78 4.10
CA ALA A 44 8.87 -12.87 3.83
C ALA A 44 7.60 -12.37 3.12
N TRP A 45 7.09 -11.21 3.51
CA TRP A 45 5.86 -10.64 2.94
C TRP A 45 5.95 -10.37 1.43
N MET A 46 7.15 -10.13 0.89
CA MET A 46 7.36 -9.97 -0.55
C MET A 46 7.12 -11.28 -1.28
N SER A 47 7.70 -12.37 -0.77
CA SER A 47 7.50 -13.71 -1.33
C SER A 47 6.04 -14.14 -1.23
N ASP A 48 5.41 -13.85 -0.09
CA ASP A 48 4.01 -14.15 0.16
C ASP A 48 3.10 -13.43 -0.83
N LEU A 49 3.31 -12.13 -1.06
CA LEU A 49 2.56 -11.36 -2.04
C LEU A 49 2.70 -11.93 -3.44
N ILE A 50 3.92 -12.27 -3.88
CA ILE A 50 4.17 -12.86 -5.21
C ILE A 50 3.46 -14.22 -5.34
N ALA A 51 3.40 -15.01 -4.27
CA ALA A 51 2.72 -16.30 -4.27
C ALA A 51 1.19 -16.18 -4.45
N GLN A 52 0.58 -15.03 -4.11
CA GLN A 52 -0.85 -14.77 -4.32
C GLN A 52 -1.20 -14.34 -5.76
N LEU A 53 -0.22 -14.18 -6.66
CA LEU A 53 -0.45 -13.57 -7.98
C LEU A 53 -0.79 -14.57 -9.10
N ASP A 54 -1.00 -15.85 -8.77
CA ASP A 54 -1.29 -16.93 -9.72
C ASP A 54 -0.26 -17.09 -10.86
N LEU A 55 1.00 -16.73 -10.61
CA LEU A 55 2.07 -16.91 -11.59
C LEU A 55 2.52 -18.38 -11.64
N PRO A 56 2.66 -18.99 -12.83
CA PRO A 56 3.28 -20.30 -12.97
C PRO A 56 4.68 -20.32 -12.35
N ARG A 57 5.09 -21.44 -11.75
CA ARG A 57 6.46 -21.57 -11.21
C ARG A 57 7.53 -21.34 -12.29
N THR A 58 7.24 -21.72 -13.53
CA THR A 58 8.10 -21.50 -14.70
C THR A 58 8.18 -20.04 -15.13
N ALA A 59 7.22 -19.21 -14.73
CA ALA A 59 7.18 -17.78 -15.03
C ALA A 59 8.11 -16.96 -14.12
N ARG A 60 8.87 -17.60 -13.23
CA ARG A 60 9.74 -16.92 -12.24
C ARG A 60 11.13 -17.56 -12.20
N ARG A 61 12.16 -16.71 -12.19
CA ARG A 61 13.56 -17.10 -12.01
C ARG A 61 14.24 -16.23 -10.95
N VAL A 62 14.74 -16.88 -9.91
CA VAL A 62 15.55 -16.23 -8.87
C VAL A 62 17.01 -16.23 -9.29
N LEU A 63 17.63 -15.05 -9.35
CA LEU A 63 19.05 -14.88 -9.60
C LEU A 63 19.84 -15.06 -8.29
N ARG A 64 21.05 -15.60 -8.39
CA ARG A 64 21.95 -15.80 -7.22
C ARG A 64 23.27 -15.03 -7.31
N LYS A 65 23.61 -14.51 -8.49
CA LYS A 65 24.78 -13.67 -8.68
C LYS A 65 24.37 -12.20 -8.54
N ASP A 66 25.32 -11.34 -8.18
CA ASP A 66 25.07 -9.91 -7.97
C ASP A 66 24.63 -9.19 -9.25
N ALA A 67 25.02 -9.70 -10.41
CA ALA A 67 24.63 -9.19 -11.71
C ALA A 67 24.20 -10.32 -12.66
N ALA A 68 23.32 -9.98 -13.59
CA ALA A 68 22.90 -10.84 -14.68
C ALA A 68 22.79 -10.03 -15.98
N LEU A 69 23.31 -10.59 -17.07
CA LEU A 69 23.08 -10.08 -18.41
C LEU A 69 21.77 -10.67 -18.94
N LEU A 70 20.89 -9.80 -19.44
CA LEU A 70 19.66 -10.19 -20.11
C LEU A 70 19.82 -9.87 -21.59
N GLU A 71 19.76 -10.88 -22.45
CA GLU A 71 19.77 -10.69 -23.91
C GLU A 71 18.56 -9.85 -24.36
N THR A 72 17.41 -10.02 -23.69
CA THR A 72 16.23 -9.19 -23.89
C THR A 72 15.56 -8.89 -22.55
N ALA A 73 15.20 -7.63 -22.33
CA ALA A 73 14.45 -7.19 -21.17
C ALA A 73 13.16 -6.48 -21.57
N ARG A 74 12.03 -6.95 -21.04
CA ARG A 74 10.76 -6.21 -21.06
C ARG A 74 10.70 -5.33 -19.83
N LEU A 75 10.61 -4.02 -20.02
CA LEU A 75 10.50 -3.00 -18.98
C LEU A 75 9.15 -2.29 -19.10
N SER A 76 8.65 -1.78 -17.98
CA SER A 76 7.50 -0.87 -17.97
C SER A 76 7.86 0.38 -17.21
N SER A 77 7.19 1.49 -17.53
CA SER A 77 7.38 2.76 -16.83
C SER A 77 7.06 2.68 -15.33
N ALA A 78 6.33 1.65 -14.87
CA ALA A 78 6.12 1.37 -13.45
C ALA A 78 7.45 1.29 -12.67
N LEU A 79 8.51 0.74 -13.27
CA LEU A 79 9.85 0.66 -12.65
C LEU A 79 10.52 2.03 -12.40
N ALA A 80 9.97 3.11 -12.95
CA ALA A 80 10.41 4.48 -12.69
C ALA A 80 9.53 5.21 -11.66
N GLY A 81 8.80 4.46 -10.81
CA GLY A 81 7.91 5.04 -9.80
C GLY A 81 6.57 5.53 -10.36
N HIS A 82 6.19 5.14 -11.59
CA HIS A 82 4.98 5.67 -12.21
C HIS A 82 3.71 5.29 -11.46
N GLY A 83 3.63 4.11 -10.86
CA GLY A 83 2.44 3.72 -10.13
C GLY A 83 2.25 4.60 -8.89
N VAL A 84 3.36 4.94 -8.24
CA VAL A 84 3.39 5.83 -7.10
C VAL A 84 3.10 7.29 -7.46
N TYR A 85 3.82 7.85 -8.44
CA TYR A 85 3.76 9.28 -8.74
C TYR A 85 2.67 9.64 -9.75
N PHE A 86 2.35 8.77 -10.70
CA PHE A 86 1.46 9.07 -11.82
C PHE A 86 0.41 7.98 -12.03
N PRO A 87 -0.41 7.67 -11.00
CA PRO A 87 -1.52 6.73 -11.17
C PRO A 87 -2.49 7.27 -12.23
N ALA A 88 -3.03 6.36 -13.03
CA ALA A 88 -4.04 6.66 -14.05
C ALA A 88 -5.10 5.54 -14.10
N ALA A 89 -5.91 5.48 -15.15
CA ALA A 89 -7.00 4.49 -15.27
C ALA A 89 -6.55 3.02 -15.12
N TYR A 90 -5.26 2.70 -15.35
CA TYR A 90 -4.72 1.36 -15.08
C TYR A 90 -4.74 1.00 -13.59
N SER A 91 -4.66 1.99 -12.67
CA SER A 91 -4.64 1.79 -11.22
C SER A 91 -5.94 1.12 -10.76
N LEU A 92 -7.09 1.54 -11.30
CA LEU A 92 -8.40 0.92 -11.02
C LEU A 92 -8.36 -0.58 -11.31
N LYS A 93 -7.98 -0.95 -12.54
CA LYS A 93 -7.94 -2.36 -12.96
C LYS A 93 -6.86 -3.15 -12.21
N PHE A 94 -5.74 -2.51 -11.87
CA PHE A 94 -4.70 -3.11 -11.07
C PHE A 94 -5.20 -3.46 -9.66
N PHE A 95 -5.94 -2.55 -9.01
CA PHE A 95 -6.48 -2.80 -7.68
C PHE A 95 -7.68 -3.73 -7.67
N ASP A 96 -8.48 -3.79 -8.74
CA ASP A 96 -9.48 -4.85 -8.93
C ASP A 96 -8.81 -6.22 -9.03
N TRP A 97 -7.78 -6.34 -9.87
CA TRP A 97 -6.98 -7.56 -10.03
C TRP A 97 -6.30 -7.99 -8.72
N LEU A 98 -5.81 -7.02 -7.93
CA LEU A 98 -5.21 -7.28 -6.63
C LEU A 98 -6.26 -7.68 -5.58
N ARG A 99 -7.45 -7.06 -5.60
CA ARG A 99 -8.57 -7.39 -4.72
C ARG A 99 -8.99 -8.84 -4.90
N GLU A 100 -9.16 -9.29 -6.14
CA GLU A 100 -9.54 -10.69 -6.44
C GLU A 100 -8.59 -11.69 -5.78
N ARG A 101 -7.29 -11.39 -5.77
CA ARG A 101 -6.23 -12.25 -5.25
C ARG A 101 -6.03 -12.17 -3.74
N LEU A 102 -6.07 -10.97 -3.17
CA LEU A 102 -5.75 -10.77 -1.75
C LEU A 102 -6.98 -10.84 -0.84
N VAL A 103 -8.15 -10.49 -1.39
CA VAL A 103 -9.40 -10.36 -0.62
C VAL A 103 -10.42 -11.43 -1.03
N GLY A 104 -10.50 -11.75 -2.32
CA GLY A 104 -11.52 -12.63 -2.89
C GLY A 104 -12.86 -11.94 -3.09
N THR A 105 -13.89 -12.73 -3.39
CA THR A 105 -15.28 -12.26 -3.51
C THR A 105 -15.90 -12.14 -2.12
N ARG A 106 -15.92 -10.94 -1.53
CA ARG A 106 -16.55 -10.74 -0.22
C ARG A 106 -17.62 -9.66 -0.21
N THR A 107 -18.66 -9.98 0.55
CA THR A 107 -19.88 -9.21 0.79
C THR A 107 -19.59 -7.83 1.36
N VAL A 108 -20.41 -6.86 0.93
CA VAL A 108 -20.40 -5.47 1.40
C VAL A 108 -20.51 -5.46 2.93
N PRO A 109 -19.65 -4.71 3.65
CA PRO A 109 -19.75 -4.59 5.10
C PRO A 109 -21.14 -4.10 5.52
N THR A 110 -21.73 -4.73 6.55
CA THR A 110 -23.05 -4.38 7.09
C THR A 110 -22.98 -3.28 8.17
N SER A 111 -21.78 -2.84 8.55
CA SER A 111 -21.55 -1.86 9.61
C SER A 111 -20.35 -0.96 9.27
N PHE A 112 -20.40 0.31 9.66
CA PHE A 112 -19.31 1.26 9.42
C PHE A 112 -18.05 0.88 10.22
N LYS A 113 -16.95 0.52 9.54
CA LYS A 113 -15.70 0.09 10.20
C LYS A 113 -14.59 1.12 10.05
N ARG A 114 -13.98 1.50 11.18
CA ARG A 114 -12.87 2.45 11.24
C ARG A 114 -11.58 1.69 11.53
N LEU A 115 -10.55 1.89 10.71
CA LEU A 115 -9.29 1.17 10.82
C LEU A 115 -8.13 2.16 10.90
N TYR A 116 -7.24 1.96 11.87
CA TYR A 116 -5.98 2.67 11.97
C TYR A 116 -4.84 1.73 11.67
N ILE A 117 -4.02 2.06 10.67
CA ILE A 117 -2.77 1.36 10.39
C ILE A 117 -1.69 1.99 11.25
N ARG A 118 -1.24 1.24 12.25
CA ARG A 118 -0.18 1.70 13.14
C ARG A 118 1.16 1.70 12.42
N ARG A 119 2.08 2.54 12.90
CA ARG A 119 3.47 2.53 12.43
C ARG A 119 4.31 1.56 13.26
N ARG A 120 5.36 1.02 12.64
CA ARG A 120 6.36 0.19 13.32
C ARG A 120 7.10 1.01 14.36
N ALA A 121 7.17 0.50 15.59
CA ALA A 121 8.04 1.06 16.63
C ALA A 121 9.52 1.00 16.21
N GLY A 122 10.28 2.06 16.48
CA GLY A 122 11.72 2.14 16.13
C GLY A 122 12.01 2.25 14.63
N GLY A 123 10.99 2.42 13.77
CA GLY A 123 11.17 2.62 12.34
C GLY A 123 11.55 4.06 11.97
N ARG A 124 11.81 4.29 10.68
CA ARG A 124 11.98 5.64 10.13
C ARG A 124 10.67 6.43 10.27
N ARG A 125 10.77 7.69 10.70
CA ARG A 125 9.63 8.63 10.86
C ARG A 125 8.59 8.12 11.89
N PRO A 126 8.98 7.93 13.15
CA PRO A 126 8.10 7.36 14.17
C PRO A 126 6.86 8.21 14.41
N VAL A 127 5.83 7.60 15.01
CA VAL A 127 4.70 8.32 15.61
C VAL A 127 5.03 8.55 17.08
N HIS A 128 5.14 9.81 17.49
CA HIS A 128 5.30 10.18 18.89
C HIS A 128 4.03 9.83 19.66
N ASP A 129 4.19 9.34 20.89
CA ASP A 129 3.09 8.95 21.78
C ASP A 129 2.06 8.01 21.11
N GLN A 130 2.56 7.03 20.36
CA GLN A 130 1.71 6.12 19.57
C GLN A 130 0.64 5.43 20.41
N ASP A 131 0.95 5.02 21.65
CA ASP A 131 -0.02 4.39 22.55
C ASP A 131 -1.16 5.34 22.96
N GLN A 132 -0.85 6.64 23.14
CA GLN A 132 -1.85 7.66 23.42
C GLN A 132 -2.78 7.86 22.21
N LEU A 133 -2.21 7.93 21.00
CA LEU A 133 -2.99 7.99 19.76
C LEU A 133 -3.88 6.76 19.62
N GLU A 134 -3.33 5.56 19.78
CA GLU A 134 -4.09 4.31 19.67
C GLU A 134 -5.23 4.25 20.71
N GLY A 135 -4.99 4.65 21.95
CA GLY A 135 -6.02 4.76 22.98
C GLY A 135 -7.13 5.74 22.61
N PHE A 136 -6.76 6.93 22.15
CA PHE A 136 -7.70 7.96 21.67
C PHE A 136 -8.57 7.46 20.49
N LEU A 137 -7.96 6.75 19.54
CA LEU A 137 -8.64 6.20 18.36
C LEU A 137 -9.56 5.03 18.73
N ARG A 138 -9.14 4.12 19.63
CA ARG A 138 -10.00 3.05 20.16
C ARG A 138 -11.27 3.61 20.81
N GLY A 139 -11.14 4.71 21.58
CA GLY A 139 -12.29 5.44 22.14
C GLY A 139 -13.27 6.01 21.09
N ARG A 140 -12.88 6.06 19.81
CA ARG A 140 -13.68 6.51 18.66
C ARG A 140 -14.08 5.36 17.72
N GLY A 141 -13.97 4.13 18.20
CA GLY A 141 -14.37 2.93 17.47
C GLY A 141 -13.39 2.51 16.37
N PHE A 142 -12.14 2.97 16.41
CA PHE A 142 -11.10 2.43 15.53
C PHE A 142 -10.61 1.07 16.01
N GLU A 143 -10.53 0.13 15.09
CA GLU A 143 -9.66 -1.02 15.23
C GLU A 143 -8.23 -0.65 14.84
N ILE A 144 -7.26 -1.25 15.51
CA ILE A 144 -5.84 -1.07 15.18
C ILE A 144 -5.38 -2.24 14.31
N LEU A 145 -4.67 -1.93 13.23
CA LEU A 145 -4.00 -2.87 12.36
C LEU A 145 -2.49 -2.71 12.53
N ASP A 146 -1.83 -3.83 12.85
CA ASP A 146 -0.37 -3.91 12.88
C ASP A 146 0.15 -4.61 11.62
N PRO A 147 0.79 -3.89 10.68
CA PRO A 147 1.30 -4.48 9.45
C PRO A 147 2.36 -5.56 9.66
N HIS A 148 2.98 -5.62 10.84
CA HIS A 148 4.02 -6.60 11.16
C HIS A 148 3.49 -7.83 11.90
N ALA A 149 2.27 -7.78 12.42
CA ALA A 149 1.64 -8.90 13.11
C ALA A 149 0.70 -9.72 12.21
N GLU A 150 0.35 -9.20 11.04
CA GLU A 150 -0.64 -9.80 10.13
C GLU A 150 -0.08 -10.00 8.72
N SER A 151 -0.50 -11.09 8.06
CA SER A 151 -0.16 -11.31 6.65
C SER A 151 -0.77 -10.23 5.75
N VAL A 152 -0.14 -9.95 4.61
CA VAL A 152 -0.61 -8.88 3.71
C VAL A 152 -2.04 -9.16 3.19
N SER A 153 -2.40 -10.42 2.93
CA SER A 153 -3.79 -10.76 2.56
C SER A 153 -4.77 -10.46 3.68
N ARG A 154 -4.39 -10.70 4.95
CA ARG A 154 -5.24 -10.33 6.08
C ARG A 154 -5.38 -8.81 6.22
N GLN A 155 -4.29 -8.07 6.03
CA GLN A 155 -4.32 -6.60 6.00
C GLN A 155 -5.26 -6.10 4.89
N ALA A 156 -5.12 -6.64 3.68
CA ALA A 156 -5.97 -6.33 2.53
C ALA A 156 -7.46 -6.59 2.82
N GLN A 157 -7.80 -7.72 3.45
CA GLN A 157 -9.18 -8.04 3.85
C GLN A 157 -9.75 -7.05 4.87
N ARG A 158 -8.96 -6.67 5.88
CA ARG A 158 -9.39 -5.68 6.89
C ARG A 158 -9.57 -4.30 6.27
N ILE A 159 -8.64 -3.86 5.43
CA ILE A 159 -8.71 -2.60 4.70
C ILE A 159 -9.93 -2.59 3.77
N ALA A 160 -10.12 -3.64 2.96
CA ALA A 160 -11.25 -3.72 2.04
C ALA A 160 -12.62 -3.77 2.75
N GLY A 161 -12.65 -4.20 4.01
CA GLY A 161 -13.85 -4.21 4.84
C GLY A 161 -14.06 -2.94 5.66
N ALA A 162 -13.15 -1.96 5.60
CA ALA A 162 -13.26 -0.70 6.32
C ALA A 162 -14.00 0.36 5.49
N ASP A 163 -14.54 1.37 6.16
CA ASP A 163 -15.18 2.54 5.53
C ASP A 163 -14.37 3.82 5.73
N LEU A 164 -13.54 3.81 6.77
CA LEU A 164 -12.58 4.86 7.09
C LEU A 164 -11.24 4.23 7.45
N LEU A 165 -10.21 4.62 6.70
CA LEU A 165 -8.83 4.26 6.97
C LEU A 165 -8.05 5.47 7.48
N LEU A 166 -7.30 5.32 8.57
CA LEU A 166 -6.35 6.30 9.05
C LEU A 166 -4.95 5.69 9.07
N SER A 167 -3.94 6.42 8.61
CA SER A 167 -2.53 6.01 8.70
C SER A 167 -1.63 7.23 8.77
N SER A 168 -0.40 7.04 9.24
CA SER A 168 0.67 8.02 9.02
C SER A 168 1.15 8.03 7.57
N TRP A 169 1.70 9.17 7.14
CA TRP A 169 2.37 9.30 5.84
C TRP A 169 3.40 8.20 5.56
N GLY A 170 3.35 7.65 4.34
CA GLY A 170 4.24 6.60 3.83
C GLY A 170 3.50 5.30 3.48
N SER A 171 4.22 4.19 3.36
CA SER A 171 3.71 2.92 2.78
C SER A 171 2.46 2.32 3.41
N GLY A 172 2.03 2.74 4.61
CA GLY A 172 0.84 2.20 5.27
C GLY A 172 -0.44 2.33 4.43
N LEU A 173 -0.53 3.35 3.57
CA LEU A 173 -1.69 3.57 2.70
C LEU A 173 -1.58 2.90 1.32
N ALA A 174 -0.55 2.09 1.05
CA ALA A 174 -0.36 1.47 -0.27
C ALA A 174 -1.51 0.55 -0.71
N LEU A 175 -2.25 0.00 0.26
CA LEU A 175 -3.44 -0.82 0.02
C LEU A 175 -4.75 -0.04 0.15
N ALA A 176 -4.73 1.27 0.43
CA ALA A 176 -5.94 2.07 0.61
C ALA A 176 -6.93 2.01 -0.59
N PRO A 177 -6.49 1.90 -1.85
CA PRO A 177 -7.40 1.67 -2.98
C PRO A 177 -8.27 0.42 -2.87
N LEU A 178 -7.88 -0.58 -2.07
CA LEU A 178 -8.71 -1.74 -1.75
C LEU A 178 -9.93 -1.40 -0.88
N LEU A 179 -10.02 -0.20 -0.29
CA LEU A 179 -11.31 0.29 0.24
C LEU A 179 -12.36 0.29 -0.87
N GLY A 180 -12.03 0.86 -2.04
CA GLY A 180 -12.95 1.04 -3.16
C GLY A 180 -14.08 2.05 -2.89
N GLY A 181 -14.62 2.62 -3.97
CA GLY A 181 -15.74 3.57 -3.93
C GLY A 181 -15.44 4.88 -3.19
N ALA A 182 -16.47 5.63 -2.81
CA ALA A 182 -16.35 6.95 -2.16
C ALA A 182 -15.97 6.90 -0.66
N ARG A 183 -15.28 5.83 -0.23
CA ARG A 183 -14.81 5.62 1.16
C ARG A 183 -13.68 6.58 1.52
N ARG A 184 -13.42 6.72 2.81
CA ARG A 184 -12.60 7.81 3.35
C ARG A 184 -11.21 7.34 3.78
N VAL A 185 -10.21 8.17 3.50
CA VAL A 185 -8.83 7.98 3.95
C VAL A 185 -8.37 9.26 4.64
N LEU A 186 -7.90 9.12 5.88
CA LEU A 186 -7.22 10.16 6.62
C LEU A 186 -5.72 9.84 6.68
N GLU A 187 -4.89 10.82 6.39
CA GLU A 187 -3.43 10.68 6.49
C GLU A 187 -2.88 11.66 7.52
N LEU A 188 -2.13 11.17 8.51
CA LEU A 188 -1.34 12.03 9.38
C LEU A 188 -0.08 12.44 8.61
N THR A 189 0.01 13.72 8.25
CA THR A 189 1.03 14.21 7.33
C THR A 189 1.88 15.29 8.00
N PRO A 190 3.21 15.13 8.07
CA PRO A 190 4.12 16.20 8.48
C PRO A 190 4.01 17.40 7.55
N GLU A 191 4.06 18.62 8.10
CA GLU A 191 4.07 19.86 7.29
C GLU A 191 5.25 19.95 6.30
N THR A 192 6.34 19.25 6.59
CA THR A 192 7.53 19.16 5.75
C THR A 192 7.38 18.23 4.55
N VAL A 193 6.32 17.41 4.51
CA VAL A 193 6.08 16.46 3.43
C VAL A 193 5.25 17.11 2.33
N THR A 194 5.82 17.16 1.13
CA THR A 194 5.16 17.64 -0.09
C THR A 194 4.72 16.51 -1.02
N ASP A 195 4.88 15.25 -0.58
CA ASP A 195 4.61 14.10 -1.41
C ASP A 195 3.11 13.88 -1.64
N VAL A 196 2.76 13.44 -2.84
CA VAL A 196 1.39 13.38 -3.39
C VAL A 196 0.94 11.96 -3.73
N TRP A 197 1.69 10.93 -3.32
CA TRP A 197 1.40 9.52 -3.65
C TRP A 197 -0.06 9.16 -3.38
N PHE A 198 -0.51 9.37 -2.15
CA PHE A 198 -1.83 8.91 -1.72
C PHE A 198 -2.96 9.85 -2.12
N SER A 199 -2.72 11.15 -2.20
CA SER A 199 -3.72 12.08 -2.71
C SER A 199 -4.04 11.78 -4.18
N ARG A 200 -3.03 11.47 -5.00
CA ARG A 200 -3.21 11.04 -6.40
C ARG A 200 -3.86 9.67 -6.51
N GLN A 201 -3.41 8.68 -5.72
CA GLN A 201 -4.05 7.36 -5.71
C GLN A 201 -5.51 7.44 -5.28
N ALA A 202 -5.83 8.24 -4.27
CA ALA A 202 -7.19 8.47 -3.83
C ALA A 202 -8.05 9.11 -4.91
N ALA A 203 -7.55 10.15 -5.58
CA ALA A 203 -8.26 10.81 -6.67
C ALA A 203 -8.60 9.84 -7.81
N VAL A 204 -7.64 9.01 -8.24
CA VAL A 204 -7.84 8.03 -9.31
C VAL A 204 -8.80 6.91 -8.89
N ASN A 205 -8.71 6.44 -7.64
CA ASN A 205 -9.52 5.34 -7.12
C ASN A 205 -10.85 5.79 -6.48
N GLY A 206 -11.22 7.06 -6.63
CA GLY A 206 -12.48 7.61 -6.14
C GLY A 206 -12.61 7.72 -4.62
N LEU A 207 -11.50 7.65 -3.87
CA LEU A 207 -11.49 7.76 -2.41
C LEU A 207 -11.58 9.22 -1.96
N ARG A 208 -12.25 9.46 -0.84
CA ARG A 208 -12.28 10.77 -0.16
C ARG A 208 -11.07 10.88 0.77
N TYR A 209 -10.00 11.48 0.26
CA TYR A 209 -8.76 11.68 1.01
C TYR A 209 -8.75 13.02 1.75
N THR A 210 -8.27 13.03 2.99
CA THR A 210 -8.05 14.25 3.77
C THR A 210 -6.73 14.14 4.55
N PRO A 211 -5.74 15.00 4.27
CA PRO A 211 -4.55 15.08 5.09
C PRO A 211 -4.86 15.83 6.39
N ILE A 212 -4.30 15.34 7.49
CA ILE A 212 -4.28 16.01 8.79
C ILE A 212 -2.84 16.46 8.99
N ILE A 213 -2.60 17.73 8.68
CA ILE A 213 -1.27 18.34 8.75
C ILE A 213 -0.90 18.58 10.21
N HIS A 214 0.32 18.20 10.59
CA HIS A 214 0.90 18.53 11.89
C HIS A 214 2.31 19.13 11.75
N PRO A 215 2.72 20.01 12.66
CA PRO A 215 4.09 20.53 12.67
C PRO A 215 5.13 19.44 12.85
N SER A 216 6.22 19.47 12.10
CA SER A 216 7.31 18.49 12.18
C SER A 216 8.50 18.88 11.30
N THR A 217 9.71 18.86 11.87
CA THR A 217 10.96 19.22 11.20
C THR A 217 11.78 18.02 10.70
N ASP A 218 11.46 16.80 11.14
CA ASP A 218 12.22 15.57 10.86
C ASP A 218 11.40 14.48 10.16
N GLY A 219 10.16 14.82 9.76
CA GLY A 219 9.22 13.90 9.12
C GLY A 219 8.59 12.89 10.09
N SER A 220 8.87 12.96 11.39
CA SER A 220 8.14 12.21 12.42
C SER A 220 6.70 12.71 12.55
N ILE A 221 5.81 11.84 13.02
CA ILE A 221 4.40 12.16 13.23
C ILE A 221 4.20 12.58 14.67
N ARG A 222 3.66 13.78 14.89
CA ARG A 222 3.25 14.27 16.21
C ARG A 222 1.73 14.41 16.20
N PRO A 223 0.98 13.41 16.72
CA PRO A 223 -0.47 13.40 16.62
C PRO A 223 -1.08 14.62 17.31
N ASN A 224 -1.79 15.45 16.54
CA ASN A 224 -2.60 16.53 17.08
C ASN A 224 -4.02 15.99 17.32
N LEU A 225 -4.27 15.47 18.53
CA LEU A 225 -5.55 14.82 18.85
C LEU A 225 -6.77 15.74 18.61
N PRO A 226 -6.76 17.03 18.99
CA PRO A 226 -7.84 17.96 18.63
C PRO A 226 -8.09 18.07 17.11
N ALA A 227 -7.02 18.17 16.30
CA ALA A 227 -7.16 18.23 14.84
C ALA A 227 -7.70 16.92 14.26
N ILE A 228 -7.28 15.78 14.80
CA ILE A 228 -7.82 14.47 14.43
C ILE A 228 -9.30 14.39 14.81
N ASP A 229 -9.68 14.82 16.01
CA ASP A 229 -11.08 14.81 16.44
C ASP A 229 -11.96 15.68 15.55
N GLN A 230 -11.49 16.90 15.25
CA GLN A 230 -12.18 17.81 14.35
C GLN A 230 -12.35 17.20 12.95
N ALA A 231 -11.31 16.56 12.41
CA ALA A 231 -11.38 15.88 11.13
C ALA A 231 -12.41 14.75 11.17
N LEU A 232 -12.43 13.93 12.23
CA LEU A 232 -13.41 12.85 12.41
C LEU A 232 -14.84 13.38 12.58
N GLY A 233 -15.03 14.50 13.28
CA GLY A 233 -16.33 15.14 13.47
C GLY A 233 -16.94 15.64 12.16
N ARG A 234 -16.13 16.06 11.18
CA ARG A 234 -16.60 16.42 9.82
C ARG A 234 -17.03 15.22 8.97
N LEU A 235 -16.79 13.99 9.44
CA LEU A 235 -17.16 12.76 8.74
C LEU A 235 -18.49 12.16 9.25
N ALA A 236 -18.96 12.55 10.42
CA ALA A 236 -20.27 12.18 10.95
C ALA A 236 -21.39 12.88 10.19
#